data_AF-A0A962VSM0-F1
#
_entry.id   AF-A0A962VSM0-F1
#
_cell.length_a   1.000
_cell.length_b   1.000
_cell.length_c   1.000
_cell.angle_alpha   90.00
_cell.angle_beta   90.00
_cell.angle_gamma   90.00
#
_symmetry.space_group_name_H-M   'P 1'
#
loop_
_entity.id
_entity.type
_entity.pdbx_description
1 polymer ?
#
loop_
_entity_poly.entity_id
_entity_poly.type
_entity_poly.pdbx_seq_one_letter_code
_entity_poly.pdbx_strand_id
1 'polypeptide(L)'
;MGRQKALAQTIIDAGADYVLALKDNHPTLREDVQLWLDTEGARGRLPIQETIEKDHGRIEIRRHALSSQMDWLEAKPDWAGLQTVGRVESIRIIGDQTRTEYRYFLCSFSDPDQFATAVRGHWGIDNQQHWILDVQFGEDAGRTRNDHSAENLAVIRRVALNALRHNGSNSRSLEKFYLISVL
;
A
#
# COMPACT_ATOMS: atom_id res chain seq x y z
N MET A 1 -0.86 11.81 19.23
CA MET A 1 -1.27 10.67 18.38
C MET A 1 -0.56 10.79 17.04
N GLY A 2 0.11 9.74 16.56
CA GLY A 2 0.82 9.79 15.27
C GLY A 2 -0.17 9.97 14.10
N ARG A 3 0.24 10.67 13.03
CA ARG A 3 -0.63 11.01 11.88
C ARG A 3 -1.32 9.77 11.27
N GLN A 4 -0.61 8.64 11.19
CA GLN A 4 -1.17 7.38 10.68
C GLN A 4 -2.17 6.71 11.63
N LYS A 5 -1.92 6.76 12.95
CA LYS A 5 -2.85 6.22 13.96
C LYS A 5 -4.17 6.98 13.97
N ALA A 6 -4.10 8.31 13.87
CA ALA A 6 -5.29 9.16 13.77
C ALA A 6 -6.08 8.87 12.48
N LEU A 7 -5.38 8.68 11.35
CA LEU A 7 -6.02 8.29 10.10
C LEU A 7 -6.73 6.92 10.21
N ALA A 8 -6.07 5.92 10.82
CA ALA A 8 -6.68 4.60 11.03
C ALA A 8 -8.00 4.73 11.81
N GLN A 9 -8.02 5.56 12.86
CA GLN A 9 -9.25 5.86 13.61
C GLN A 9 -10.33 6.49 12.72
N THR A 10 -10.01 7.54 11.97
CA THR A 10 -10.98 8.19 11.07
C THR A 10 -11.59 7.22 10.05
N ILE A 11 -10.79 6.30 9.51
CA ILE A 11 -11.26 5.30 8.53
C ILE A 11 -12.26 4.34 9.17
N ILE A 12 -11.94 3.82 10.36
CA ILE A 12 -12.82 2.91 11.11
C ILE A 12 -14.11 3.63 11.54
N ASP A 13 -14.01 4.86 12.01
CA ASP A 13 -15.18 5.67 12.40
C ASP A 13 -16.12 5.94 11.21
N ALA A 14 -15.57 6.00 10.00
CA ALA A 14 -16.34 6.12 8.75
C ALA A 14 -16.93 4.78 8.26
N GLY A 15 -16.71 3.67 8.99
CA GLY A 15 -17.20 2.34 8.63
C GLY A 15 -16.45 1.67 7.47
N ALA A 16 -15.22 2.12 7.21
CA ALA A 16 -14.36 1.60 6.14
C ALA A 16 -13.16 0.82 6.70
N ASP A 17 -12.51 0.07 5.83
CA ASP A 17 -11.32 -0.71 6.13
C ASP A 17 -10.04 -0.03 5.62
N TYR A 18 -8.91 -0.26 6.29
CA TYR A 18 -7.60 0.21 5.85
C TYR A 18 -6.61 -0.92 5.63
N VAL A 19 -5.64 -0.63 4.77
CA VAL A 19 -4.35 -1.31 4.66
C VAL A 19 -3.28 -0.22 4.59
N LEU A 20 -2.38 -0.20 5.57
CA LEU A 20 -1.38 0.86 5.74
C LEU A 20 0.02 0.28 5.61
N ALA A 21 0.81 0.82 4.68
CA ALA A 21 2.20 0.43 4.50
C ALA A 21 3.07 0.94 5.66
N LEU A 22 3.85 0.04 6.26
CA LEU A 22 4.85 0.37 7.27
C LEU A 22 6.11 0.91 6.59
N LYS A 23 6.30 2.23 6.69
CA LYS A 23 7.51 2.95 6.25
C LYS A 23 8.41 3.26 7.45
N ASP A 24 9.49 4.00 7.22
CA ASP A 24 10.51 4.36 8.21
C ASP A 24 10.02 5.26 9.35
N ASN A 25 8.76 5.73 9.30
CA ASN A 25 8.15 6.58 10.33
C ASN A 25 7.81 5.80 11.63
N HIS A 26 7.83 4.47 11.60
CA HIS A 26 7.61 3.59 12.75
C HIS A 26 8.64 2.46 12.77
N PRO A 27 9.93 2.76 13.02
CA PRO A 27 11.02 1.80 12.80
C PRO A 27 10.87 0.54 13.65
N THR A 28 10.59 0.67 14.95
CA THR A 28 10.40 -0.48 15.85
C THR A 28 9.21 -1.36 15.43
N LEU A 29 8.06 -0.76 15.13
CA LEU A 29 6.89 -1.49 14.67
C LEU A 29 7.15 -2.22 13.35
N ARG A 30 7.87 -1.58 12.42
CA ARG A 30 8.26 -2.19 11.16
C ARG A 30 9.18 -3.38 11.40
N GLU A 31 10.17 -3.23 12.29
CA GLU A 31 11.10 -4.29 12.65
C GLU A 31 10.41 -5.49 13.28
N ASP A 32 9.49 -5.28 14.24
CA ASP A 32 8.76 -6.36 14.89
C ASP A 32 7.88 -7.14 13.89
N VAL A 33 7.14 -6.40 13.05
CA VAL A 33 6.28 -6.98 12.00
C VAL A 33 7.10 -7.73 10.95
N GLN A 34 8.22 -7.14 10.53
CA GLN A 34 9.14 -7.78 9.60
C GLN A 34 9.70 -9.07 10.20
N LEU A 35 10.22 -9.02 11.42
CA LEU A 35 10.83 -10.17 12.09
C LEU A 35 9.83 -11.33 12.17
N TRP A 36 8.60 -11.07 12.59
CA TRP A 36 7.55 -12.08 12.69
C TRP A 36 7.20 -12.68 11.33
N LEU A 37 6.86 -11.83 10.35
CA LEU A 37 6.37 -12.30 9.04
C LEU A 37 7.46 -13.01 8.24
N ASP A 38 8.71 -12.57 8.34
CA ASP A 38 9.85 -13.23 7.70
C ASP A 38 10.13 -14.59 8.35
N THR A 39 10.09 -14.66 9.68
CA THR A 39 10.32 -15.91 10.43
C THR A 39 9.24 -16.94 10.13
N GLU A 40 7.96 -16.59 10.27
CA GLU A 40 6.87 -17.54 10.06
C GLU A 40 6.67 -17.87 8.58
N GLY A 41 6.99 -16.93 7.68
CA GLY A 41 7.06 -17.17 6.25
C GLY A 41 8.15 -18.17 5.87
N ALA A 42 9.37 -18.01 6.40
CA ALA A 42 10.48 -18.95 6.17
C ALA A 42 10.21 -20.35 6.74
N ARG A 43 9.41 -20.43 7.81
CA ARG A 43 8.96 -21.70 8.41
C ARG A 43 7.79 -22.35 7.66
N GLY A 44 7.24 -21.71 6.63
CA GLY A 44 6.10 -22.20 5.87
C GLY A 44 4.78 -22.21 6.65
N ARG A 45 4.66 -21.38 7.69
CA ARG A 45 3.48 -21.33 8.58
C ARG A 45 2.52 -20.21 8.24
N LEU A 46 2.88 -19.34 7.29
CA LEU A 46 1.98 -18.34 6.75
C LEU A 46 1.38 -18.83 5.44
N PRO A 47 0.06 -18.73 5.24
CA PRO A 47 -0.53 -18.93 3.92
C PRO A 47 0.01 -17.88 2.96
N ILE A 48 0.39 -18.30 1.76
CA ILE A 48 0.94 -17.44 0.72
C ILE A 48 0.07 -17.54 -0.53
N GLN A 49 -0.39 -16.38 -1.01
CA GLN A 49 -1.06 -16.24 -2.30
C GLN A 49 -0.07 -15.66 -3.33
N GLU A 50 0.24 -16.46 -4.34
CA GLU A 50 1.17 -16.08 -5.40
C GLU A 50 0.43 -15.67 -6.67
N THR A 51 0.94 -14.63 -7.32
CA THR A 51 0.52 -14.22 -8.66
C THR A 51 1.77 -14.07 -9.53
N ILE A 52 1.69 -14.53 -10.77
CA ILE A 52 2.77 -14.44 -11.76
C ILE A 52 2.22 -13.75 -12.98
N GLU A 53 2.88 -12.68 -13.41
CA GLU A 53 2.51 -11.91 -14.59
C GLU A 53 3.70 -11.80 -15.52
N LYS A 54 3.46 -12.02 -16.81
CA LYS A 54 4.45 -11.82 -17.86
C LYS A 54 3.97 -10.72 -18.78
N ASP A 55 4.78 -9.68 -18.93
CA ASP A 55 4.42 -8.50 -19.71
C ASP A 55 5.67 -7.88 -20.35
N HIS A 56 5.65 -7.62 -21.66
CA HIS A 56 6.74 -6.95 -22.42
C HIS A 56 8.17 -7.44 -22.08
N GLY A 57 8.38 -8.75 -21.90
CA GLY A 57 9.70 -9.32 -21.58
C GLY A 57 10.09 -9.25 -20.09
N ARG A 58 9.21 -8.72 -19.24
CA ARG A 58 9.32 -8.73 -17.79
C ARG A 58 8.44 -9.83 -17.19
N ILE A 59 8.95 -10.49 -16.15
CA ILE A 59 8.15 -11.36 -15.28
C ILE A 59 8.05 -10.67 -13.92
N GLU A 60 6.83 -10.55 -13.40
CA GLU A 60 6.57 -10.08 -12.04
C GLU A 60 5.89 -11.18 -11.25
N ILE A 61 6.52 -11.60 -10.16
CA ILE A 61 5.97 -12.54 -9.19
C ILE A 61 5.64 -11.73 -7.93
N ARG A 62 4.40 -11.83 -7.44
CA ARG A 62 3.99 -11.22 -6.18
C ARG A 62 3.44 -12.28 -5.25
N ARG A 63 3.99 -12.34 -4.04
CA ARG A 63 3.54 -13.23 -2.96
C ARG A 63 2.99 -12.41 -1.82
N HIS A 64 1.74 -12.68 -1.47
CA HIS A 64 1.02 -12.00 -0.41
C HIS A 64 0.92 -12.98 0.76
N ALA A 65 1.35 -12.52 1.94
CA ALA A 65 1.16 -13.25 3.19
C ALA A 65 0.40 -12.34 4.15
N LEU A 66 -0.56 -12.91 4.87
CA LEU A 66 -1.37 -12.21 5.86
C LEU A 66 -1.41 -13.04 7.15
N SER A 67 -1.27 -12.40 8.31
CA SER A 67 -1.29 -13.07 9.60
C SER A 67 -2.19 -12.33 10.57
N SER A 68 -3.12 -13.06 11.19
CA SER A 68 -3.95 -12.59 12.32
C SER A 68 -3.31 -12.88 13.68
N GLN A 69 -2.19 -13.63 13.72
CA GLN A 69 -1.45 -13.91 14.95
C GLN A 69 -0.59 -12.70 15.31
N MET A 70 -1.05 -11.95 16.31
CA MET A 70 -0.50 -10.64 16.67
C MET A 70 -0.35 -10.45 18.19
N ASP A 71 -0.39 -11.53 18.98
CA ASP A 71 -0.28 -11.44 20.44
C ASP A 71 1.09 -10.92 20.90
N TRP A 72 2.11 -11.04 20.03
CA TRP A 72 3.44 -10.49 20.22
C TRP A 72 3.53 -8.98 19.94
N LEU A 73 2.53 -8.38 19.29
CA LEU A 73 2.60 -6.99 18.84
C LEU A 73 2.08 -6.03 19.90
N GLU A 74 2.98 -5.48 20.72
CA GLU A 74 2.65 -4.54 21.80
C GLU A 74 1.91 -3.29 21.31
N ALA A 75 2.24 -2.79 20.11
CA ALA A 75 1.62 -1.61 19.54
C ALA A 75 0.19 -1.83 19.05
N LYS A 76 -0.34 -3.07 19.07
CA LYS A 76 -1.68 -3.40 18.55
C LYS A 76 -2.81 -2.50 19.10
N PRO A 77 -2.88 -2.17 20.40
CA PRO A 77 -3.95 -1.33 20.95
C PRO A 77 -3.95 0.11 20.41
N ASP A 78 -2.83 0.58 19.86
CA ASP A 78 -2.71 1.93 19.31
C ASP A 78 -3.34 2.10 17.93
N TRP A 79 -3.75 1.00 17.30
CA TRP A 79 -4.28 0.97 15.94
C TRP A 79 -5.74 0.51 15.96
N ALA A 80 -6.63 1.47 15.74
CA ALA A 80 -8.07 1.22 15.67
C ALA A 80 -8.38 0.08 14.69
N GLY A 81 -9.18 -0.90 15.13
CA GLY A 81 -9.66 -1.99 14.29
C GLY A 81 -8.57 -2.92 13.71
N LEU A 82 -7.31 -2.86 14.18
CA LEU A 82 -6.23 -3.69 13.64
C LEU A 82 -6.52 -5.19 13.82
N GLN A 83 -6.59 -5.92 12.72
CA GLN A 83 -6.90 -7.36 12.71
C GLN A 83 -5.74 -8.22 12.21
N THR A 84 -4.95 -7.72 11.26
CA THR A 84 -3.85 -8.50 10.66
C THR A 84 -2.63 -7.65 10.31
N VAL A 85 -1.50 -8.33 10.18
CA VAL A 85 -0.27 -7.81 9.56
C VAL A 85 0.00 -8.55 8.26
N GLY A 86 0.46 -7.82 7.24
CA GLY A 86 0.67 -8.35 5.90
C GLY A 86 2.08 -8.12 5.38
N ARG A 87 2.55 -9.02 4.50
CA ARG A 87 3.78 -8.87 3.73
C ARG A 87 3.50 -9.07 2.26
N VAL A 88 4.12 -8.25 1.42
CA VAL A 88 4.20 -8.48 -0.02
C VAL A 88 5.65 -8.60 -0.43
N GLU A 89 6.01 -9.75 -0.99
CA GLU A 89 7.26 -9.97 -1.72
C GLU A 89 6.99 -9.74 -3.20
N SER A 90 7.73 -8.82 -3.82
CA SER A 90 7.66 -8.50 -5.25
C SER A 90 8.98 -8.84 -5.90
N ILE A 91 8.98 -9.86 -6.76
CA ILE A 91 10.14 -10.29 -7.55
C ILE A 91 9.91 -9.84 -8.99
N ARG A 92 10.82 -9.03 -9.51
CA ARG A 92 10.82 -8.56 -10.89
C ARG A 92 12.03 -9.13 -11.62
N ILE A 93 11.77 -9.80 -12.74
CA ILE A 93 12.79 -10.40 -13.60
C ILE A 93 12.72 -9.72 -14.97
N ILE A 94 13.83 -9.14 -15.41
CA ILE A 94 13.99 -8.51 -16.74
C ILE A 94 15.31 -9.00 -17.33
N GLY A 95 15.25 -9.84 -18.36
CA GLY A 95 16.44 -10.54 -18.87
C GLY A 95 17.09 -11.35 -17.74
N ASP A 96 18.38 -11.10 -17.51
CA ASP A 96 19.16 -11.76 -16.45
C ASP A 96 19.10 -11.05 -15.09
N GLN A 97 18.41 -9.91 -15.00
CA GLN A 97 18.31 -9.12 -13.78
C GLN A 97 17.09 -9.53 -12.97
N THR A 98 17.31 -9.89 -11.71
CA THR A 98 16.26 -10.16 -10.73
C THR A 98 16.34 -9.16 -9.58
N ARG A 99 15.21 -8.52 -9.26
CA ARG A 99 15.08 -7.60 -8.12
C ARG A 99 13.94 -8.07 -7.23
N THR A 100 14.22 -8.18 -5.94
CA THR A 100 13.23 -8.55 -4.92
C THR A 100 13.02 -7.38 -3.96
N GLU A 101 11.76 -7.06 -3.68
CA GLU A 101 11.35 -6.04 -2.72
C GLU A 101 10.35 -6.61 -1.74
N TYR A 102 10.50 -6.26 -0.47
CA TYR A 102 9.57 -6.62 0.59
C TYR A 102 8.89 -5.39 1.14
N ARG A 103 7.58 -5.50 1.38
CA ARG A 103 6.77 -4.44 1.99
C ARG A 103 5.86 -5.03 3.05
N TYR A 104 5.69 -4.28 4.14
CA TYR A 104 4.94 -4.72 5.31
C TYR A 104 3.76 -3.79 5.56
N PHE A 105 2.67 -4.35 6.08
CA PHE A 105 1.39 -3.67 6.17
C PHE A 105 0.66 -3.98 7.49
N LEU A 106 -0.15 -3.01 7.93
CA LEU A 106 -1.17 -3.17 8.96
C LEU A 106 -2.55 -3.16 8.29
N CYS A 107 -3.45 -4.06 8.66
CA CYS A 107 -4.79 -4.13 8.04
C CYS A 107 -5.89 -4.27 9.09
N SER A 108 -7.02 -3.60 8.87
CA SER A 108 -8.21 -3.70 9.72
C SER A 108 -9.11 -4.91 9.44
N PHE A 109 -8.70 -5.76 8.52
CA PHE A 109 -9.46 -6.91 8.02
C PHE A 109 -8.54 -8.14 7.95
N SER A 110 -9.12 -9.30 7.68
CA SER A 110 -8.42 -10.59 7.71
C SER A 110 -8.51 -11.42 6.43
N ASP A 111 -9.18 -10.90 5.39
CA ASP A 111 -9.33 -11.56 4.10
C ASP A 111 -8.06 -11.41 3.21
N PRO A 112 -7.38 -12.51 2.83
CA PRO A 112 -6.20 -12.47 1.95
C PRO A 112 -6.48 -11.97 0.53
N ASP A 113 -7.65 -12.28 -0.05
CA ASP A 113 -8.00 -11.84 -1.41
C ASP A 113 -8.25 -10.33 -1.43
N GLN A 114 -8.91 -9.83 -0.38
CA GLN A 114 -9.07 -8.40 -0.11
C GLN A 114 -7.71 -7.72 0.03
N PHE A 115 -6.75 -8.34 0.74
CA PHE A 115 -5.40 -7.80 0.91
C PHE A 115 -4.64 -7.70 -0.43
N ALA A 116 -4.61 -8.79 -1.20
CA ALA A 116 -3.96 -8.81 -2.51
C ALA A 116 -4.57 -7.78 -3.47
N THR A 117 -5.91 -7.68 -3.49
CA THR A 117 -6.64 -6.70 -4.31
C THR A 117 -6.34 -5.27 -3.90
N ALA A 118 -6.40 -4.96 -2.60
CA ALA A 118 -6.15 -3.62 -2.09
C ALA A 118 -4.72 -3.16 -2.40
N VAL A 119 -3.71 -4.01 -2.09
CA VAL A 119 -2.31 -3.67 -2.37
C VAL A 119 -2.08 -3.48 -3.87
N ARG A 120 -2.61 -4.37 -4.72
CA ARG A 120 -2.46 -4.26 -6.18
C ARG A 120 -3.10 -3.00 -6.75
N GLY A 121 -4.33 -2.67 -6.32
CA GLY A 121 -5.05 -1.47 -6.77
C GLY A 121 -4.28 -0.19 -6.47
N HIS A 122 -3.63 -0.13 -5.30
CA HIS A 122 -2.79 1.00 -4.93
C HIS A 122 -1.54 1.15 -5.79
N TRP A 123 -0.84 0.06 -6.12
CA TRP A 123 0.31 0.13 -7.03
C TRP A 123 -0.08 0.60 -8.43
N GLY A 124 -1.26 0.25 -8.90
CA GLY A 124 -1.79 0.78 -10.16
C GLY A 124 -1.97 2.29 -10.12
N ILE A 125 -2.49 2.81 -8.99
CA ILE A 125 -2.72 4.24 -8.79
C ILE A 125 -1.41 5.01 -8.62
N ASP A 126 -0.45 4.51 -7.84
CA ASP A 126 0.85 5.16 -7.66
C ASP A 126 1.69 5.10 -8.94
N ASN A 127 1.77 3.96 -9.63
CA ASN A 127 2.48 3.91 -10.92
C ASN A 127 1.86 4.86 -11.96
N GLN A 128 0.52 4.98 -11.98
CA GLN A 128 -0.18 5.89 -12.89
C GLN A 128 -0.08 7.36 -12.45
N GLN A 129 -0.12 7.66 -11.15
CA GLN A 129 0.09 9.01 -10.63
C GLN A 129 1.53 9.46 -10.85
N HIS A 130 2.52 8.62 -10.57
CA HIS A 130 3.92 8.91 -10.85
C HIS A 130 4.15 9.14 -12.35
N TRP A 131 3.60 8.29 -13.23
CA TRP A 131 3.74 8.49 -14.67
C TRP A 131 3.03 9.75 -15.19
N ILE A 132 1.85 10.10 -14.63
CA ILE A 132 1.13 11.33 -14.99
C ILE A 132 1.79 12.59 -14.39
N LEU A 133 2.32 12.53 -13.17
CA LEU A 133 3.08 13.65 -12.60
C LEU A 133 4.37 13.89 -13.38
N ASP A 134 5.13 12.83 -13.71
CA ASP A 134 6.41 12.93 -14.41
C ASP A 134 6.23 13.42 -15.86
N VAL A 135 5.20 12.94 -16.58
CA VAL A 135 5.03 13.22 -18.02
C VAL A 135 4.14 14.44 -18.30
N GLN A 136 3.13 14.70 -17.46
CA GLN A 136 2.10 15.71 -17.74
C GLN A 136 2.33 17.04 -17.01
N PHE A 137 3.10 17.05 -15.91
CA PHE A 137 3.39 18.26 -15.14
C PHE A 137 4.84 18.76 -15.22
N GLY A 138 5.72 18.10 -15.99
CA GLY A 138 7.06 18.59 -16.32
C GLY A 138 7.89 18.91 -15.07
N GLU A 139 7.86 18.00 -14.08
CA GLU A 139 8.51 18.23 -12.78
C GLU A 139 10.04 18.38 -12.87
N ASP A 140 10.65 18.02 -14.01
CA ASP A 140 12.07 18.28 -14.28
C ASP A 140 12.38 19.77 -14.58
N ALA A 141 11.36 20.63 -14.72
CA ALA A 141 11.55 22.05 -15.07
C ALA A 141 11.07 23.05 -13.99
N GLY A 142 10.51 22.61 -12.87
CA GLY A 142 9.80 23.48 -11.91
C GLY A 142 10.56 23.79 -10.62
N ARG A 143 11.39 24.84 -10.60
CA ARG A 143 11.89 25.43 -9.34
C ARG A 143 10.74 26.11 -8.58
N THR A 144 10.13 25.44 -7.61
CA THR A 144 9.15 26.09 -6.72
C THR A 144 9.70 26.16 -5.29
N ARG A 145 10.08 27.38 -4.89
CA ARG A 145 10.46 27.78 -3.52
C ARG A 145 9.21 28.33 -2.81
N ASN A 146 8.62 27.56 -1.88
CA ASN A 146 8.08 28.04 -0.59
C ASN A 146 7.22 26.97 0.11
N ASP A 147 7.29 27.01 1.45
CA ASP A 147 6.72 26.08 2.42
C ASP A 147 5.21 25.77 2.21
N HIS A 148 4.88 24.49 2.34
CA HIS A 148 3.53 23.88 2.26
C HIS A 148 2.80 23.92 0.91
N SER A 149 3.36 24.56 -0.12
CA SER A 149 2.74 24.62 -1.45
C SER A 149 2.73 23.27 -2.17
N ALA A 150 3.80 22.48 -2.07
CA ALA A 150 3.93 21.18 -2.73
C ALA A 150 2.93 20.13 -2.19
N GLU A 151 2.75 20.06 -0.87
CA GLU A 151 1.81 19.11 -0.23
C GLU A 151 0.35 19.44 -0.56
N ASN A 152 -0.03 20.71 -0.47
CA ASN A 152 -1.40 21.14 -0.81
C ASN A 152 -1.68 20.93 -2.31
N LEU A 153 -0.69 21.17 -3.17
CA LEU A 153 -0.81 20.94 -4.60
C LEU A 153 -0.91 19.45 -4.92
N ALA A 154 -0.19 18.58 -4.21
CA ALA A 154 -0.31 17.12 -4.35
C ALA A 154 -1.73 16.63 -3.98
N VAL A 155 -2.32 17.16 -2.90
CA VAL A 155 -3.70 16.83 -2.50
C VAL A 155 -4.71 17.32 -3.54
N ILE A 156 -4.58 18.57 -4.02
CA ILE A 156 -5.46 19.14 -5.04
C ILE A 156 -5.33 18.36 -6.36
N ARG A 157 -4.12 18.01 -6.77
CA ARG A 157 -3.85 17.18 -7.96
C ARG A 157 -4.50 15.80 -7.84
N ARG A 158 -4.43 15.16 -6.67
CA ARG A 158 -5.05 13.86 -6.40
C ARG A 158 -6.58 13.93 -6.41
N VAL A 159 -7.17 15.01 -5.89
CA VAL A 159 -8.62 15.26 -5.98
C VAL A 159 -9.04 15.52 -7.44
N ALA A 160 -8.29 16.33 -8.19
CA ALA A 160 -8.56 16.61 -9.59
C ALA A 160 -8.44 15.36 -10.47
N LEU A 161 -7.43 14.51 -10.23
CA LEU A 161 -7.23 13.26 -10.97
C LEU A 161 -8.35 12.26 -10.71
N ASN A 162 -8.82 12.17 -9.45
CA ASN A 162 -10.00 11.38 -9.10
C ASN A 162 -11.27 11.93 -9.78
N ALA A 163 -11.46 13.25 -9.82
CA ALA A 163 -12.60 13.87 -10.48
C ALA A 163 -12.59 13.66 -12.01
N LEU A 164 -11.42 13.75 -12.65
CA LEU A 164 -11.27 13.50 -14.10
C LEU A 164 -11.55 12.04 -14.48
N ARG A 165 -11.13 11.09 -13.64
CA ARG A 165 -11.48 9.66 -13.79
C ARG A 165 -12.97 9.40 -13.63
N HIS A 166 -13.64 10.19 -12.79
CA HIS A 166 -15.06 10.05 -12.53
C HIS A 166 -15.96 10.52 -13.68
N ASN A 167 -15.43 11.36 -14.59
CA ASN A 167 -16.15 11.88 -15.76
C ASN A 167 -15.78 11.16 -17.08
N GLY A 168 -14.88 10.17 -17.04
CA GLY A 168 -14.58 9.28 -18.17
C GLY A 168 -15.44 8.02 -18.15
N SER A 169 -16.46 7.99 -19.00
CA SER A 169 -17.42 6.92 -19.34
C SER A 169 -17.18 5.47 -18.85
N ASN A 170 -18.26 4.93 -18.23
CA ASN A 170 -18.69 3.52 -18.14
C ASN A 170 -17.79 2.47 -17.44
N SER A 171 -18.17 2.07 -16.22
CA SER A 171 -18.87 0.80 -15.94
C SER A 171 -19.03 0.56 -14.43
N ARG A 172 -20.09 -0.20 -14.11
CA ARG A 172 -20.72 -0.39 -12.80
C ARG A 172 -19.83 -1.10 -11.76
N SER A 173 -20.24 -0.93 -10.49
CA SER A 173 -19.80 -1.57 -9.24
C SER A 173 -18.37 -1.27 -8.76
N LEU A 174 -18.25 -0.35 -7.80
CA LEU A 174 -17.07 -0.20 -6.95
C LEU A 174 -17.49 -0.27 -5.49
N GLU A 175 -17.51 -1.49 -4.95
CA GLU A 175 -17.56 -1.77 -3.52
C GLU A 175 -16.23 -1.37 -2.85
N LYS A 176 -16.35 -0.75 -1.67
CA LYS A 176 -15.30 -0.49 -0.67
C LYS A 176 -13.98 0.11 -1.19
N PHE A 177 -13.85 1.43 -1.09
CA PHE A 177 -12.59 2.13 -1.31
C PHE A 177 -11.60 1.83 -0.17
N TYR A 178 -10.54 1.07 -0.47
CA TYR A 178 -9.40 0.91 0.43
C TYR A 178 -8.46 2.11 0.31
N LEU A 179 -8.36 2.90 1.38
CA LEU A 179 -7.39 3.99 1.46
C LEU A 179 -6.03 3.45 1.89
N ILE A 180 -5.14 3.24 0.92
CA ILE A 180 -3.71 3.09 1.18
C ILE A 180 -3.11 4.50 1.20
N SER A 181 -2.65 4.92 2.38
CA SER A 181 -2.00 6.21 2.57
C SER A 181 -0.50 6.10 2.40
N VAL A 182 -0.01 6.67 1.31
CA VAL A 182 1.39 7.01 1.09
C VAL A 182 1.58 8.39 1.67
N LEU A 183 2.37 8.47 2.75
CA LEU A 183 3.08 9.69 3.12
C LEU A 183 4.48 9.61 2.55
#